data_AF-Q9EVR8-F1
#
_entry.id   AF-Q9EVR8-F1
#
_cell.length_a   1.000
_cell.length_b   1.000
_cell.length_c   1.000
_cell.angle_alpha   90.00
_cell.angle_beta   90.00
_cell.angle_gamma   90.00
#
_symmetry.space_group_name_H-M   'P 1'
#
loop_
_entity.id
_entity.type
_entity.pdbx_description
1 polymer ?
#
loop_
_entity_poly.entity_id
_entity_poly.type
_entity_poly.pdbx_seq_one_letter_code
_entity_poly.pdbx_strand_id
1 'polypeptide(L)'
;MSDWTGVSTFNVILETGLDNCNIYANGLNMIGVIINITPTDDEGNFVDIDDVTLNDNIKIVDYIDGSDIDGSDGWFYTGNPNEYNTIPNSQSYSLLKSENSQITQIKRYVSCSNTSRLRTKSFSAKVTTTSGKVISITQNSINSSRVVINAIDATNFTDDELRTTKETRFENQSYTSHKSSTNSLYVHTWTIPRSLKLQNWRWEDYNNGWTWAQSCYYKTGADGGSESTRWLAAGSIFPPGNYDGLWLDNDIALSGMAHKSYNVDTGINQLSFTRIIGKGFSWVYNISGLDRGHAVIIIDQYGNKYRILFHAGYENSDPYLSSSIVY
;
A
#
# COMPACT_ATOMS: atom_id res chain seq x y z
N MET A 1 46.42 -10.31 3.17
CA MET A 1 45.51 -9.23 2.77
C MET A 1 45.83 -8.06 3.66
N SER A 2 45.83 -6.84 3.13
CA SER A 2 45.99 -5.64 3.96
C SER A 2 44.79 -5.53 4.89
N ASP A 3 45.01 -5.30 6.19
CA ASP A 3 43.92 -5.15 7.14
C ASP A 3 43.25 -3.79 6.95
N TRP A 4 41.92 -3.78 6.92
CA TRP A 4 41.16 -2.55 6.93
C TRP A 4 41.16 -1.96 8.34
N THR A 5 41.73 -0.77 8.48
CA THR A 5 41.90 -0.09 9.78
C THR A 5 41.47 1.39 9.75
N GLY A 6 41.16 1.92 8.56
CA GLY A 6 40.80 3.32 8.37
C GLY A 6 39.84 3.57 7.21
N VAL A 7 39.48 4.84 7.05
CA VAL A 7 38.73 5.35 5.90
C VAL A 7 39.30 6.71 5.51
N SER A 8 39.49 6.96 4.22
CA SER A 8 39.94 8.27 3.69
C SER A 8 38.77 9.12 3.21
N THR A 9 37.72 8.49 2.69
CA THR A 9 36.42 9.10 2.38
C THR A 9 35.35 8.43 3.24
N PHE A 10 34.53 9.21 3.92
CA PHE A 10 33.34 8.71 4.60
C PHE A 10 32.28 9.81 4.69
N ASN A 11 31.20 9.68 3.93
CA ASN A 11 30.08 10.63 3.93
C ASN A 11 28.76 9.94 3.58
N VAL A 12 27.64 10.61 3.86
CA VAL A 12 26.30 10.18 3.48
C VAL A 12 25.64 11.21 2.58
N ILE A 13 24.90 10.74 1.58
CA ILE A 13 24.04 11.54 0.70
C ILE A 13 22.73 10.79 0.48
N LEU A 14 21.67 11.47 0.07
CA LEU A 14 20.47 10.78 -0.39
C LEU A 14 20.68 10.28 -1.83
N GLU A 15 19.93 9.27 -2.24
CA GLU A 15 19.98 8.75 -3.62
C GLU A 15 19.59 9.78 -4.69
N THR A 16 18.94 10.86 -4.27
CA THR A 16 18.65 12.04 -5.09
C THR A 16 19.84 12.98 -5.28
N GLY A 17 20.90 12.80 -4.49
CA GLY A 17 22.01 13.74 -4.37
C GLY A 17 21.74 14.95 -3.48
N LEU A 18 20.57 15.02 -2.84
CA LEU A 18 20.23 16.09 -1.89
C LEU A 18 20.64 15.71 -0.46
N ASP A 19 20.81 16.73 0.38
CA ASP A 19 21.04 16.54 1.82
C ASP A 19 19.72 16.40 2.61
N ASN A 20 18.58 16.68 1.97
CA ASN A 20 17.27 16.52 2.56
C ASN A 20 16.21 16.05 1.58
N CYS A 21 15.18 15.39 2.10
CA CYS A 21 13.98 15.03 1.36
C CYS A 21 12.79 14.85 2.28
N ASN A 22 11.62 14.63 1.68
CA ASN A 22 10.42 14.21 2.38
C ASN A 22 10.10 12.76 2.02
N ILE A 23 9.52 12.01 2.94
CA ILE A 23 8.90 10.70 2.70
C ILE A 23 7.54 10.65 3.40
N TYR A 24 6.64 9.76 2.99
CA TYR A 24 5.41 9.53 3.73
C TYR A 24 5.64 8.68 4.98
N ALA A 25 5.06 9.10 6.10
CA ALA A 25 5.05 8.36 7.36
C ALA A 25 4.04 7.20 7.31
N ASN A 26 4.23 6.21 6.45
CA ASN A 26 3.32 5.06 6.30
C ASN A 26 4.00 3.70 6.55
N GLY A 27 5.28 3.70 6.92
CA GLY A 27 6.12 2.53 7.15
C GLY A 27 6.57 1.79 5.88
N LEU A 28 6.02 2.15 4.72
CA LEU A 28 6.30 1.51 3.43
C LEU A 28 7.15 2.40 2.54
N ASN A 29 6.85 3.70 2.46
CA ASN A 29 7.61 4.65 1.66
C ASN A 29 9.04 4.77 2.20
N MET A 30 10.00 4.62 1.31
CA MET A 30 11.41 4.64 1.68
C MET A 30 12.26 5.47 0.73
N ILE A 31 13.40 5.91 1.26
CA ILE A 31 14.43 6.65 0.52
C ILE A 31 15.78 6.00 0.75
N GLY A 32 16.57 5.85 -0.32
CA GLY A 32 17.95 5.42 -0.26
C GLY A 32 18.86 6.48 0.33
N VAL A 33 19.57 6.13 1.40
CA VAL A 33 20.75 6.80 1.91
C VAL A 33 21.97 6.07 1.35
N ILE A 34 22.79 6.79 0.59
CA ILE A 34 24.05 6.31 0.03
C ILE A 34 25.17 6.69 0.98
N ILE A 35 25.96 5.69 1.36
CA ILE A 35 27.13 5.80 2.21
C ILE A 35 28.34 5.64 1.30
N ASN A 36 29.07 6.73 1.08
CA ASN A 36 30.30 6.73 0.30
C ASN A 36 31.47 6.45 1.24
N ILE A 37 32.26 5.42 0.94
CA ILE A 37 33.38 4.99 1.77
C ILE A 37 34.59 4.60 0.91
N THR A 38 35.78 4.97 1.36
CA THR A 38 37.05 4.49 0.80
C THR A 38 37.87 3.86 1.92
N PRO A 39 37.89 2.52 2.04
CA PRO A 39 38.63 1.81 3.08
C PRO A 39 40.15 1.98 2.94
N THR A 40 40.86 2.08 4.06
CA THR A 40 42.33 2.16 4.08
C THR A 40 42.96 1.26 5.14
N ASP A 41 44.24 0.95 4.96
CA ASP A 41 45.10 0.32 5.97
C ASP A 41 45.73 1.38 6.90
N ASP A 42 46.62 0.92 7.79
CA ASP A 42 47.32 1.76 8.77
C ASP A 42 48.32 2.75 8.13
N GLU A 43 48.75 2.48 6.91
CA GLU A 43 49.62 3.36 6.12
C GLU A 43 48.81 4.38 5.30
N GLY A 44 47.48 4.28 5.32
CA GLY A 44 46.57 5.12 4.55
C GLY A 44 46.42 4.68 3.09
N ASN A 45 46.95 3.51 2.71
CA ASN A 45 46.76 2.95 1.39
C ASN A 45 45.35 2.39 1.24
N PHE A 46 44.78 2.50 0.04
CA PHE A 46 43.48 1.91 -0.28
C PHE A 46 43.49 0.40 -0.08
N VAL A 47 42.43 -0.11 0.57
CA VAL A 47 42.18 -1.55 0.70
C VAL A 47 40.86 -1.88 0.02
N ASP A 48 40.91 -2.84 -0.89
CA ASP A 48 39.70 -3.39 -1.50
C ASP A 48 39.01 -4.33 -0.51
N ILE A 49 37.77 -4.02 -0.15
CA ILE A 49 36.95 -4.79 0.77
C ILE A 49 35.71 -5.23 0.03
N ASP A 50 35.40 -6.52 0.10
CA ASP A 50 34.24 -7.08 -0.56
C ASP A 50 32.93 -6.49 0.00
N ASP A 51 31.91 -6.43 -0.86
CA ASP A 51 30.62 -5.83 -0.52
C ASP A 51 29.95 -6.50 0.68
N VAL A 52 30.16 -7.79 0.93
CA VAL A 52 29.54 -8.50 2.06
C VAL A 52 30.15 -8.00 3.37
N THR A 53 31.49 -7.99 3.45
CA THR A 53 32.21 -7.47 4.61
C THR A 53 31.85 -6.01 4.89
N LEU A 54 31.77 -5.15 3.87
CA LEU A 54 31.33 -3.76 4.07
C LEU A 54 29.88 -3.67 4.55
N ASN A 55 28.98 -4.46 3.97
CA ASN A 55 27.57 -4.42 4.33
C ASN A 55 27.33 -4.83 5.79
N ASP A 56 28.06 -5.83 6.29
CA ASP A 56 27.93 -6.33 7.66
C ASP A 56 28.51 -5.36 8.70
N ASN A 57 29.43 -4.49 8.29
CA ASN A 57 30.16 -3.59 9.17
C ASN A 57 29.66 -2.14 9.16
N ILE A 58 28.82 -1.75 8.19
CA ILE A 58 28.27 -0.39 8.06
C ILE A 58 26.84 -0.33 8.59
N LYS A 59 26.59 0.66 9.46
CA LYS A 59 25.27 0.95 10.03
C LYS A 59 24.87 2.41 9.79
N ILE A 60 23.58 2.61 9.54
CA ILE A 60 22.94 3.92 9.67
C ILE A 60 22.70 4.20 11.16
N VAL A 61 23.00 5.42 11.59
CA VAL A 61 22.85 5.88 12.99
C VAL A 61 22.17 7.24 13.04
N ASP A 62 21.68 7.60 14.21
CA ASP A 62 21.27 8.99 14.47
C ASP A 62 22.50 9.91 14.42
N TYR A 63 22.38 11.02 13.70
CA TYR A 63 23.48 11.96 13.54
C TYR A 63 23.85 12.69 14.85
N ILE A 64 22.89 12.93 15.74
CA ILE A 64 23.06 13.75 16.94
C ILE A 64 23.84 13.00 18.01
N ASP A 65 23.42 11.78 18.35
CA ASP A 65 23.99 11.00 19.45
C ASP A 65 24.73 9.72 19.01
N GLY A 66 24.64 9.34 17.74
CA GLY A 66 25.28 8.15 17.19
C GLY A 66 24.58 6.83 17.56
N SER A 67 23.36 6.89 18.10
CA SER A 67 22.58 5.71 18.46
C SER A 67 22.22 4.88 17.22
N ASP A 68 22.04 3.58 17.40
CA ASP A 68 21.51 2.72 16.34
C ASP A 68 20.05 3.11 16.03
N ILE A 69 19.67 3.01 14.76
CA ILE A 69 18.27 3.14 14.32
C ILE A 69 17.62 1.76 14.44
N ASP A 70 16.88 1.53 15.53
CA ASP A 70 16.32 0.22 15.90
C ASP A 70 14.79 0.13 15.76
N GLY A 71 14.13 1.22 15.33
CA GLY A 71 12.67 1.27 15.22
C GLY A 71 11.93 1.79 16.45
N SER A 72 12.61 2.01 17.58
CA SER A 72 11.98 2.41 18.85
C SER A 72 11.23 3.74 18.77
N ASP A 73 11.70 4.66 17.93
CA ASP A 73 11.05 5.95 17.66
C ASP A 73 10.24 5.97 16.37
N GLY A 74 10.04 4.82 15.74
CA GLY A 74 9.30 4.64 14.50
C GLY A 74 10.10 4.87 13.22
N TRP A 75 11.42 5.06 13.31
CA TRP A 75 12.31 5.09 12.14
C TRP A 75 13.04 3.76 11.95
N PHE A 76 13.06 3.26 10.71
CA PHE A 76 13.65 1.98 10.37
C PHE A 76 14.60 2.15 9.19
N TYR A 77 15.55 1.22 9.04
CA TYR A 77 16.30 1.09 7.80
C TYR A 77 16.53 -0.38 7.43
N THR A 78 16.77 -0.61 6.14
CA THR A 78 17.02 -1.94 5.56
C THR A 78 18.04 -1.85 4.43
N GLY A 79 18.73 -2.95 4.13
CA GLY A 79 19.59 -3.05 2.95
C GLY A 79 18.80 -3.24 1.64
N ASN A 80 17.56 -3.74 1.73
CA ASN A 80 16.77 -4.13 0.57
C ASN A 80 15.60 -3.17 0.33
N PRO A 81 15.43 -2.63 -0.89
CA PRO A 81 14.28 -1.79 -1.21
C PRO A 81 12.99 -2.61 -1.29
N ASN A 82 11.85 -1.97 -1.05
CA ASN A 82 10.55 -2.44 -1.50
C ASN A 82 10.10 -1.65 -2.74
N GLU A 83 8.89 -1.92 -3.21
CA GLU A 83 8.29 -1.26 -4.37
C GLU A 83 7.90 0.23 -4.15
N TYR A 84 7.93 0.74 -2.91
CA TYR A 84 7.50 2.09 -2.53
C TYR A 84 8.67 3.05 -2.29
N ASN A 85 9.62 3.13 -3.22
CA ASN A 85 10.81 3.98 -3.12
C ASN A 85 10.70 5.32 -3.87
N THR A 86 9.49 5.73 -4.25
CA THR A 86 9.27 7.01 -4.94
C THR A 86 9.15 8.14 -3.92
N ILE A 87 9.80 9.27 -4.19
CA ILE A 87 9.80 10.43 -3.31
C ILE A 87 8.63 11.36 -3.65
N PRO A 88 7.88 11.85 -2.65
CA PRO A 88 6.87 12.88 -2.85
C PRO A 88 7.48 14.16 -3.45
N ASN A 89 6.83 14.73 -4.45
CA ASN A 89 7.21 16.02 -5.08
C ASN A 89 8.62 16.07 -5.70
N SER A 90 9.23 14.91 -5.96
CA SER A 90 10.53 14.78 -6.58
C SER A 90 10.45 15.00 -8.09
N GLN A 91 11.20 15.98 -8.62
CA GLN A 91 11.57 16.00 -10.04
C GLN A 91 12.52 14.82 -10.30
N SER A 92 12.48 14.20 -11.47
CA SER A 92 13.34 13.05 -11.79
C SER A 92 14.82 13.37 -11.50
N TYR A 93 15.40 12.70 -10.51
CA TYR A 93 16.81 12.85 -10.15
C TYR A 93 17.63 11.76 -10.82
N SER A 94 18.77 12.16 -11.40
CA SER A 94 19.74 11.22 -11.95
C SER A 94 20.44 10.50 -10.80
N LEU A 95 20.45 9.17 -10.84
CA LEU A 95 21.22 8.34 -9.91
C LEU A 95 22.69 8.78 -9.94
N LEU A 96 23.20 9.26 -8.81
CA LEU A 96 24.62 9.55 -8.66
C LEU A 96 25.38 8.23 -8.55
N LYS A 97 26.04 7.82 -9.64
CA LYS A 97 27.13 6.84 -9.57
C LYS A 97 28.44 7.60 -9.39
N SER A 98 29.24 7.19 -8.41
CA SER A 98 30.62 7.65 -8.33
C SER A 98 31.38 7.13 -9.56
N GLU A 99 32.03 8.04 -10.30
CA GLU A 99 32.98 7.66 -11.36
C GLU A 99 34.35 7.28 -10.80
N ASN A 100 34.61 7.55 -9.51
CA ASN A 100 35.84 7.15 -8.84
C ASN A 100 35.73 5.69 -8.36
N SER A 101 36.54 4.81 -8.96
CA SER A 101 36.58 3.38 -8.65
C SER A 101 37.08 3.03 -7.24
N GLN A 102 37.63 4.00 -6.51
CA GLN A 102 38.07 3.82 -5.11
C GLN A 102 36.97 4.15 -4.09
N ILE A 103 35.86 4.76 -4.52
CA ILE A 103 34.73 5.06 -3.63
C ILE A 103 33.72 3.93 -3.76
N THR A 104 33.59 3.14 -2.71
CA THR A 104 32.52 2.16 -2.58
C THR A 104 31.26 2.84 -2.09
N GLN A 105 30.12 2.50 -2.69
CA GLN A 105 28.81 3.06 -2.34
C GLN A 105 27.93 1.97 -1.74
N ILE A 106 27.60 2.11 -0.45
CA ILE A 106 26.66 1.22 0.23
C ILE A 106 25.32 1.94 0.37
N LYS A 107 24.24 1.30 -0.08
CA LYS A 107 22.90 1.87 -0.01
C LYS A 107 22.10 1.23 1.11
N ARG A 108 21.39 2.07 1.87
CA ARG A 108 20.44 1.67 2.92
C ARG A 108 19.15 2.45 2.70
N TYR A 109 18.00 1.79 2.80
CA TYR A 109 16.71 2.42 2.63
C TYR A 109 16.11 2.74 3.99
N VAL A 110 15.72 3.99 4.20
CA VAL A 110 15.12 4.48 5.44
C VAL A 110 13.62 4.67 5.25
N SER A 111 12.82 4.26 6.22
CA SER A 111 11.36 4.49 6.27
C SER A 111 10.91 4.99 7.65
N CYS A 112 9.72 5.57 7.71
CA CYS A 112 9.11 6.11 8.93
C CYS A 112 7.70 5.57 9.14
N SER A 113 7.40 5.07 10.34
CA SER A 113 6.06 4.63 10.76
C SER A 113 5.11 5.82 10.95
N ASN A 114 3.82 5.61 10.65
CA ASN A 114 2.76 6.58 10.91
C ASN A 114 2.66 6.96 12.40
N THR A 115 3.02 6.05 13.30
CA THR A 115 3.01 6.25 14.77
C THR A 115 4.23 6.98 15.30
N SER A 116 5.24 7.29 14.46
CA SER A 116 6.44 8.01 14.92
C SER A 116 6.09 9.41 15.43
N ARG A 117 6.56 9.72 16.64
CA ARG A 117 6.41 11.07 17.24
C ARG A 117 7.40 12.08 16.63
N LEU A 118 8.57 11.60 16.20
CA LEU A 118 9.62 12.43 15.61
C LEU A 118 9.46 12.41 14.10
N ARG A 119 8.83 13.44 13.56
CA ARG A 119 8.61 13.56 12.10
C ARG A 119 9.85 13.97 11.32
N THR A 120 10.92 14.42 11.95
CA THR A 120 12.18 14.75 11.28
C THR A 120 13.31 14.02 11.96
N LYS A 121 14.16 13.37 11.16
CA LYS A 121 15.34 12.67 11.68
C LYS A 121 16.57 12.94 10.82
N SER A 122 17.71 13.10 11.49
CA SER A 122 19.01 13.28 10.85
C SER A 122 19.77 11.97 10.90
N PHE A 123 20.15 11.45 9.74
CA PHE A 123 20.85 10.17 9.61
C PHE A 123 22.31 10.40 9.26
N SER A 124 23.15 9.54 9.83
CA SER A 124 24.57 9.46 9.55
C SER A 124 24.98 7.98 9.45
N ALA A 125 26.28 7.72 9.37
CA ALA A 125 26.80 6.37 9.33
C ALA A 125 27.92 6.15 10.34
N LYS A 126 28.05 4.89 10.75
CA LYS A 126 29.24 4.38 11.42
C LYS A 126 29.67 3.09 10.78
N VAL A 127 30.95 2.79 10.93
CA VAL A 127 31.58 1.60 10.39
C VAL A 127 32.53 0.99 11.40
N THR A 128 32.52 -0.33 11.49
CA THR A 128 33.50 -1.10 12.27
C THR A 128 34.49 -1.73 11.30
N THR A 129 35.77 -1.39 11.39
CA THR A 129 36.79 -1.95 10.50
C THR A 129 37.09 -3.41 10.88
N THR A 130 37.82 -4.17 10.04
CA THR A 130 38.20 -5.55 10.39
C THR A 130 39.13 -5.63 11.60
N SER A 131 39.85 -4.55 11.90
CA SER A 131 40.64 -4.41 13.15
C SER A 131 39.79 -4.11 14.39
N GLY A 132 38.47 -3.95 14.25
CA GLY A 132 37.55 -3.64 15.35
C GLY A 132 37.44 -2.15 15.70
N LYS A 133 38.12 -1.26 14.96
CA LYS A 133 38.03 0.18 15.18
C LYS A 133 36.69 0.70 14.67
N VAL A 134 36.00 1.49 15.50
CA VAL A 134 34.75 2.15 15.11
C VAL A 134 35.04 3.55 14.63
N ILE A 135 34.57 3.87 13.43
CA ILE A 135 34.66 5.19 12.82
C ILE A 135 33.23 5.68 12.56
N SER A 136 32.93 6.93 12.92
CA SER A 136 31.60 7.51 12.72
C SER A 136 31.70 8.95 12.24
N ILE A 137 30.65 9.41 11.53
CA ILE A 137 30.57 10.74 10.93
C ILE A 137 29.42 11.58 11.52
N THR A 138 29.18 11.40 12.82
CA THR A 138 28.12 12.06 13.60
C THR A 138 28.50 13.50 13.97
N GLN A 139 27.61 14.21 14.67
CA GLN A 139 27.76 15.62 15.02
C GLN A 139 29.07 15.96 15.76
N ASN A 140 29.58 15.03 16.56
CA ASN A 140 30.79 15.23 17.38
C ASN A 140 32.06 14.68 16.70
N SER A 141 31.97 14.20 15.47
CA SER A 141 33.10 13.69 14.70
C SER A 141 33.86 14.80 13.97
N ILE A 142 35.16 14.61 13.78
CA ILE A 142 36.03 15.55 13.02
C ILE A 142 35.52 15.73 11.59
N ASN A 143 35.12 14.64 10.96
CA ASN A 143 34.45 14.64 9.66
C ASN A 143 32.98 14.31 9.91
N SER A 144 32.11 15.30 9.91
CA SER A 144 30.66 15.09 10.11
C SER A 144 29.93 15.13 8.78
N SER A 145 28.98 14.23 8.57
CA SER A 145 28.12 14.22 7.39
C SER A 145 26.75 13.64 7.76
N ARG A 146 25.70 14.27 7.23
CA ARG A 146 24.31 13.91 7.54
C ARG A 146 23.40 14.11 6.35
N VAL A 147 22.31 13.37 6.37
CA VAL A 147 21.10 13.65 5.59
C VAL A 147 19.92 13.87 6.52
N VAL A 148 18.98 14.71 6.13
CA VAL A 148 17.77 15.01 6.92
C VAL A 148 16.54 14.54 6.18
N ILE A 149 15.75 13.68 6.82
CA ILE A 149 14.51 13.17 6.23
C ILE A 149 13.33 13.68 7.05
N ASN A 150 12.37 14.32 6.37
CA ASN A 150 11.11 14.72 6.97
C ASN A 150 10.00 13.75 6.56
N ALA A 151 9.40 13.09 7.55
CA ALA A 151 8.22 12.28 7.39
C ALA A 151 6.97 13.18 7.40
N ILE A 152 6.27 13.22 6.26
CA ILE A 152 5.00 13.92 6.09
C ILE A 152 3.84 12.92 6.17
N ASP A 153 2.67 13.38 6.54
CA ASP A 153 1.48 12.54 6.52
C ASP A 153 1.12 12.16 5.08
N ALA A 154 0.50 10.99 4.92
CA ALA A 154 -0.04 10.54 3.64
C ALA A 154 -0.92 11.64 3.02
N THR A 155 -0.81 11.82 1.70
CA THR A 155 -1.78 12.66 1.00
C THR A 155 -3.14 12.01 1.16
N ASN A 156 -4.13 12.79 1.57
CA ASN A 156 -5.51 12.34 1.69
C ASN A 156 -6.31 12.87 0.49
N PHE A 157 -7.35 12.14 0.07
CA PHE A 157 -8.30 12.61 -0.93
C PHE A 157 -9.72 12.42 -0.42
N THR A 158 -10.57 13.41 -0.65
CA THR A 158 -11.94 13.43 -0.15
C THR A 158 -12.89 12.62 -1.03
N ASP A 159 -14.08 12.31 -0.50
CA ASP A 159 -15.14 11.65 -1.25
C ASP A 159 -15.52 12.43 -2.52
N ASP A 160 -15.44 13.75 -2.48
CA ASP A 160 -15.72 14.64 -3.62
C ASP A 160 -14.70 14.50 -4.76
N GLU A 161 -13.50 14.03 -4.45
CA GLU A 161 -12.44 13.81 -5.44
C GLU A 161 -12.56 12.43 -6.11
N LEU A 162 -13.33 11.51 -5.51
CA LEU A 162 -13.69 10.24 -6.13
C LEU A 162 -14.77 10.46 -7.18
N ARG A 163 -14.42 10.19 -8.44
CA ARG A 163 -15.42 10.19 -9.51
C ARG A 163 -16.05 8.82 -9.62
N THR A 164 -17.34 8.73 -9.27
CA THR A 164 -18.12 7.52 -9.49
C THR A 164 -18.90 7.62 -10.79
N THR A 165 -18.72 6.65 -11.67
CA THR A 165 -19.59 6.44 -12.83
C THR A 165 -20.45 5.19 -12.61
N LYS A 166 -21.65 5.20 -13.18
CA LYS A 166 -22.54 4.04 -13.21
C LYS A 166 -22.84 3.69 -14.66
N GLU A 167 -22.47 2.49 -15.05
CA GLU A 167 -22.86 1.89 -16.32
C GLU A 167 -24.04 0.94 -16.10
N THR A 168 -25.14 1.15 -16.83
CA THR A 168 -26.25 0.21 -16.86
C THR A 168 -25.97 -0.85 -17.91
N ARG A 169 -25.73 -2.10 -17.49
CA ARG A 169 -25.54 -3.22 -18.42
C ARG A 169 -26.87 -3.76 -18.94
N PHE A 170 -27.86 -3.86 -18.05
CA PHE A 170 -29.25 -4.11 -18.39
C PHE A 170 -30.16 -3.60 -17.27
N GLU A 171 -31.41 -3.31 -17.62
CA GLU A 171 -32.39 -2.76 -16.68
C GLU A 171 -33.74 -3.43 -16.89
N ASN A 172 -34.38 -3.81 -15.77
CA ASN A 172 -35.69 -4.44 -15.74
C ASN A 172 -35.83 -5.68 -16.63
N GLN A 173 -34.77 -6.48 -16.76
CA GLN A 173 -34.83 -7.73 -17.52
C GLN A 173 -35.62 -8.77 -16.73
N SER A 174 -36.70 -9.26 -17.32
CA SER A 174 -37.58 -10.26 -16.70
C SER A 174 -36.83 -11.55 -16.40
N TYR A 175 -37.01 -12.07 -15.19
CA TYR A 175 -36.55 -13.40 -14.85
C TYR A 175 -37.48 -14.43 -15.51
N THR A 176 -36.90 -15.35 -16.28
CA THR A 176 -37.62 -16.21 -17.24
C THR A 176 -38.69 -17.11 -16.62
N SER A 177 -38.62 -17.40 -15.32
CA SER A 177 -39.60 -18.24 -14.61
C SER A 177 -40.61 -17.48 -13.74
N HIS A 178 -40.44 -16.17 -13.52
CA HIS A 178 -41.38 -15.35 -12.73
C HIS A 178 -41.65 -13.98 -13.40
N LYS A 179 -42.78 -13.87 -14.10
CA LYS A 179 -43.15 -12.70 -14.91
C LYS A 179 -43.29 -11.37 -14.14
N SER A 180 -43.34 -11.41 -12.81
CA SER A 180 -43.46 -10.24 -11.93
C SER A 180 -42.14 -9.75 -11.35
N SER A 181 -41.02 -10.42 -11.64
CA SER A 181 -39.72 -10.12 -11.07
C SER A 181 -38.72 -9.77 -12.17
N THR A 182 -37.96 -8.70 -11.95
CA THR A 182 -36.99 -8.19 -12.92
C THR A 182 -35.66 -7.93 -12.25
N ASN A 183 -34.57 -8.14 -12.98
CA ASN A 183 -33.23 -7.80 -12.54
C ASN A 183 -32.68 -6.62 -13.34
N SER A 184 -31.85 -5.82 -12.67
CA SER A 184 -31.02 -4.80 -13.28
C SER A 184 -29.57 -5.02 -12.84
N LEU A 185 -28.62 -4.79 -13.73
CA LEU A 185 -27.20 -4.91 -13.48
C LEU A 185 -26.52 -3.59 -13.79
N TYR A 186 -25.78 -3.12 -12.80
CA TYR A 186 -25.02 -1.89 -12.87
C TYR A 186 -23.55 -2.19 -12.59
N VAL A 187 -22.65 -1.56 -13.35
CA VAL A 187 -21.22 -1.52 -13.01
C VAL A 187 -20.94 -0.12 -12.50
N HIS A 188 -20.46 -0.05 -11.27
CA HIS A 188 -20.04 1.19 -10.64
C HIS A 188 -18.51 1.27 -10.70
N THR A 189 -17.98 2.34 -11.26
CA THR A 189 -16.53 2.57 -11.35
C THR A 189 -16.15 3.81 -10.58
N TRP A 190 -15.28 3.64 -9.60
CA TRP A 190 -14.62 4.72 -8.88
C TRP A 190 -13.30 5.01 -9.55
N THR A 191 -13.11 6.26 -9.97
CA THR A 191 -11.85 6.75 -10.51
C THR A 191 -11.14 7.55 -9.44
N ILE A 192 -9.93 7.10 -9.11
CA ILE A 192 -9.06 7.76 -8.13
C ILE A 192 -8.52 9.08 -8.73
N PRO A 193 -8.26 10.13 -7.92
CA PRO A 193 -7.71 11.39 -8.42
C PRO A 193 -6.42 11.18 -9.21
N ARG A 194 -6.23 11.95 -10.29
CA ARG A 194 -5.07 11.81 -11.19
C ARG A 194 -3.73 12.13 -10.53
N SER A 195 -3.75 12.84 -9.41
CA SER A 195 -2.57 13.09 -8.56
C SER A 195 -2.05 11.82 -7.88
N LEU A 196 -2.89 10.79 -7.78
CA LEU A 196 -2.57 9.49 -7.23
C LEU A 196 -2.58 8.45 -8.34
N LYS A 197 -1.71 7.46 -8.20
CA LYS A 197 -1.65 6.29 -9.06
C LYS A 197 -1.86 5.07 -8.20
N LEU A 198 -3.02 4.44 -8.38
CA LEU A 198 -3.32 3.16 -7.78
C LEU A 198 -2.28 2.11 -8.20
N GLN A 199 -1.63 1.50 -7.21
CA GLN A 199 -0.77 0.34 -7.44
C GLN A 199 -1.60 -0.92 -7.31
N ASN A 200 -2.26 -1.06 -6.17
CA ASN A 200 -3.06 -2.22 -5.88
C ASN A 200 -4.23 -1.91 -4.93
N TRP A 201 -5.18 -2.82 -4.85
CA TRP A 201 -6.21 -2.78 -3.83
C TRP A 201 -6.44 -4.15 -3.23
N ARG A 202 -6.87 -4.14 -1.97
CA ARG A 202 -7.17 -5.30 -1.16
C ARG A 202 -8.56 -5.22 -0.57
N TRP A 203 -9.29 -6.34 -0.66
CA TRP A 203 -10.53 -6.55 0.07
C TRP A 203 -10.26 -6.77 1.56
N GLU A 204 -10.97 -6.06 2.43
CA GLU A 204 -10.93 -6.24 3.88
C GLU A 204 -12.29 -6.74 4.40
N ASP A 205 -12.26 -7.90 5.06
CA ASP A 205 -13.43 -8.52 5.66
C ASP A 205 -13.64 -8.03 7.10
N TYR A 206 -14.76 -7.37 7.38
CA TYR A 206 -15.08 -6.89 8.72
C TYR A 206 -15.66 -7.97 9.65
N ASN A 207 -15.95 -9.18 9.15
CA ASN A 207 -16.70 -10.20 9.88
C ASN A 207 -15.88 -11.40 10.38
N ASN A 208 -14.58 -11.24 10.64
CA ASN A 208 -13.74 -12.28 11.30
C ASN A 208 -13.84 -13.68 10.67
N GLY A 209 -13.71 -13.79 9.34
CA GLY A 209 -13.53 -15.06 8.65
C GLY A 209 -14.77 -15.67 7.99
N TRP A 210 -15.91 -14.97 8.00
CA TRP A 210 -17.08 -15.32 7.20
C TRP A 210 -17.32 -14.23 6.16
N THR A 211 -16.56 -14.30 5.08
CA THR A 211 -16.62 -13.32 4.00
C THR A 211 -17.85 -13.61 3.16
N TRP A 212 -18.97 -12.97 3.48
CA TRP A 212 -20.18 -12.98 2.64
C TRP A 212 -19.96 -11.98 1.48
N ALA A 213 -18.87 -12.18 0.73
CA ALA A 213 -18.69 -11.61 -0.62
C ALA A 213 -19.48 -12.42 -1.67
N GLN A 214 -20.35 -13.31 -1.21
CA GLN A 214 -21.28 -14.05 -2.03
C GLN A 214 -22.54 -13.21 -2.15
N SER A 215 -22.97 -12.95 -3.40
CA SER A 215 -24.39 -12.86 -3.72
C SER A 215 -25.07 -14.01 -2.98
N CYS A 216 -25.72 -13.72 -1.86
CA CYS A 216 -26.28 -14.80 -1.05
C CYS A 216 -27.56 -15.25 -1.74
N TYR A 217 -27.55 -16.44 -2.33
CA TYR A 217 -28.78 -17.12 -2.72
C TYR A 217 -29.52 -17.52 -1.45
N TYR A 218 -30.67 -16.90 -1.18
CA TYR A 218 -31.58 -17.35 -0.14
C TYR A 218 -32.87 -17.85 -0.77
N LYS A 219 -33.02 -19.17 -0.85
CA LYS A 219 -34.35 -19.78 -0.96
C LYS A 219 -35.07 -19.57 0.37
N THR A 220 -35.78 -18.46 0.55
CA THR A 220 -36.60 -18.28 1.76
C THR A 220 -37.72 -19.32 1.73
N GLY A 221 -37.72 -20.22 2.73
CA GLY A 221 -38.88 -21.04 3.05
C GLY A 221 -40.07 -20.17 3.45
N ALA A 222 -41.27 -20.70 3.22
CA ALA A 222 -42.53 -19.97 3.23
C ALA A 222 -42.87 -19.27 4.56
N ASP A 223 -43.29 -18.00 4.48
CA ASP A 223 -44.32 -17.48 5.38
C ASP A 223 -45.67 -17.75 4.72
N GLY A 224 -46.44 -18.71 5.24
CA GLY A 224 -47.86 -18.89 4.86
C GLY A 224 -48.20 -19.92 3.77
N GLY A 225 -47.28 -20.84 3.41
CA GLY A 225 -47.65 -22.06 2.67
C GLY A 225 -47.78 -21.97 1.14
N SER A 226 -47.39 -20.88 0.51
CA SER A 226 -47.17 -20.83 -0.95
C SER A 226 -45.69 -20.65 -1.27
N GLU A 227 -45.11 -21.59 -2.04
CA GLU A 227 -43.72 -21.53 -2.51
C GLU A 227 -43.50 -20.27 -3.38
N SER A 228 -42.93 -19.23 -2.78
CA SER A 228 -42.38 -18.10 -3.53
C SER A 228 -40.88 -18.05 -3.26
N THR A 229 -40.12 -18.59 -4.19
CA THR A 229 -38.66 -18.50 -4.22
C THR A 229 -38.29 -17.02 -4.29
N ARG A 230 -37.83 -16.45 -3.18
CA ARG A 230 -37.30 -15.08 -3.15
C ARG A 230 -35.86 -15.12 -3.62
N TRP A 231 -35.45 -14.15 -4.43
CA TRP A 231 -34.07 -14.03 -4.88
C TRP A 231 -33.49 -12.80 -4.23
N LEU A 232 -32.36 -12.98 -3.56
CA LEU A 232 -31.53 -11.89 -3.10
C LEU A 232 -30.34 -11.82 -4.04
N ALA A 233 -30.11 -10.65 -4.63
CA ALA A 233 -28.82 -10.31 -5.16
C ALA A 233 -28.22 -9.26 -4.23
N ALA A 234 -27.37 -9.71 -3.30
CA ALA A 234 -26.47 -8.81 -2.59
C ALA A 234 -25.40 -8.33 -3.59
N GLY A 235 -24.99 -7.05 -3.49
CA GLY A 235 -23.96 -6.49 -4.36
C GLY A 235 -22.69 -7.33 -4.28
N SER A 236 -22.34 -8.01 -5.38
CA SER A 236 -21.11 -8.77 -5.47
C SER A 236 -20.02 -7.92 -6.08
N ILE A 237 -19.02 -7.61 -5.27
CA ILE A 237 -17.84 -6.88 -5.70
C ILE A 237 -16.92 -7.85 -6.45
N PHE A 238 -16.70 -7.59 -7.74
CA PHE A 238 -15.79 -8.35 -8.58
C PHE A 238 -14.66 -7.45 -9.12
N PRO A 239 -13.42 -7.96 -9.27
CA PRO A 239 -12.37 -7.26 -10.01
C PRO A 239 -12.75 -7.01 -11.48
N PRO A 240 -11.98 -6.18 -12.22
CA PRO A 240 -12.21 -6.00 -13.66
C PRO A 240 -12.07 -7.34 -14.39
N GLY A 241 -13.11 -7.74 -15.12
CA GLY A 241 -13.12 -9.01 -15.87
C GLY A 241 -14.39 -9.13 -16.71
N ASN A 242 -14.33 -9.96 -17.76
CA ASN A 242 -15.51 -10.30 -18.54
C ASN A 242 -16.16 -11.54 -17.91
N TYR A 243 -17.37 -11.38 -17.38
CA TYR A 243 -18.07 -12.42 -16.64
C TYR A 243 -19.26 -12.96 -17.43
N ASP A 244 -18.96 -13.48 -18.62
CA ASP A 244 -19.92 -14.12 -19.51
C ASP A 244 -20.46 -15.39 -18.82
N GLY A 245 -21.59 -15.29 -18.12
CA GLY A 245 -22.17 -16.42 -17.39
C GLY A 245 -22.69 -16.13 -15.98
N LEU A 246 -22.55 -14.89 -15.47
CA LEU A 246 -23.14 -14.44 -14.18
C LEU A 246 -24.65 -14.70 -14.03
N TRP A 247 -25.32 -15.08 -15.11
CA TRP A 247 -26.76 -15.21 -15.22
C TRP A 247 -27.36 -16.56 -14.83
N LEU A 248 -26.59 -17.66 -14.77
CA LEU A 248 -27.20 -18.97 -15.04
C LEU A 248 -27.13 -20.05 -13.97
N ASP A 249 -26.34 -19.97 -12.91
CA ASP A 249 -26.45 -20.98 -11.85
C ASP A 249 -26.09 -20.45 -10.45
N ASN A 250 -26.88 -20.91 -9.49
CA ASN A 250 -27.06 -20.45 -8.11
C ASN A 250 -25.85 -20.60 -7.17
N ASP A 251 -24.65 -20.84 -7.68
CA ASP A 251 -23.46 -21.00 -6.86
C ASP A 251 -22.27 -20.36 -7.58
N ILE A 252 -22.21 -19.03 -7.55
CA ILE A 252 -20.89 -18.39 -7.42
C ILE A 252 -20.56 -18.37 -5.94
N ALA A 253 -20.54 -19.56 -5.33
CA ALA A 253 -19.49 -19.82 -4.39
C ALA A 253 -18.22 -19.67 -5.23
N LEU A 254 -17.43 -18.64 -4.98
CA LEU A 254 -16.03 -18.60 -5.39
C LEU A 254 -15.31 -19.74 -4.62
N SER A 255 -15.72 -20.99 -4.83
CA SER A 255 -15.45 -22.19 -4.02
C SER A 255 -13.99 -22.63 -4.08
N GLY A 256 -13.14 -21.87 -4.76
CA GLY A 256 -11.70 -22.01 -4.78
C GLY A 256 -10.94 -20.70 -4.58
N MET A 257 -11.60 -19.57 -4.33
CA MET A 257 -10.89 -18.34 -4.03
C MET A 257 -10.72 -18.19 -2.52
N ALA A 258 -9.48 -18.20 -2.05
CA ALA A 258 -9.17 -17.99 -0.64
C ALA A 258 -9.63 -16.56 -0.23
N HIS A 259 -10.79 -16.47 0.41
CA HIS A 259 -11.52 -15.23 0.73
C HIS A 259 -10.82 -14.25 1.69
N LYS A 260 -9.57 -14.51 2.10
CA LYS A 260 -8.91 -13.75 3.17
C LYS A 260 -8.25 -12.45 2.68
N SER A 261 -7.94 -12.34 1.39
CA SER A 261 -7.42 -11.12 0.76
C SER A 261 -7.15 -11.35 -0.74
N TYR A 262 -7.69 -10.51 -1.61
CA TYR A 262 -7.18 -10.36 -2.97
C TYR A 262 -6.23 -9.18 -3.01
N ASN A 263 -5.17 -9.26 -3.81
CA ASN A 263 -4.39 -8.10 -4.21
C ASN A 263 -4.48 -8.00 -5.72
N VAL A 264 -5.03 -6.91 -6.23
CA VAL A 264 -5.21 -6.72 -7.68
C VAL A 264 -4.37 -5.53 -8.10
N ASP A 265 -3.32 -5.80 -8.86
CA ASP A 265 -2.55 -4.76 -9.52
C ASP A 265 -3.40 -4.13 -10.62
N THR A 266 -3.58 -2.82 -10.57
CA THR A 266 -4.39 -2.11 -11.57
C THR A 266 -3.47 -1.30 -12.47
N GLY A 267 -3.43 -1.64 -13.76
CA GLY A 267 -2.77 -0.78 -14.77
C GLY A 267 -3.52 0.54 -15.05
N ILE A 268 -4.68 0.73 -14.43
CA ILE A 268 -5.57 1.89 -14.60
C ILE A 268 -5.95 2.46 -13.22
N ASN A 269 -6.11 3.78 -13.12
CA ASN A 269 -6.43 4.48 -11.86
C ASN A 269 -7.91 4.36 -11.46
N GLN A 270 -8.45 3.14 -11.56
CA GLN A 270 -9.87 2.85 -11.43
C GLN A 270 -10.10 1.57 -10.64
N LEU A 271 -11.20 1.59 -9.90
CA LEU A 271 -11.73 0.48 -9.15
C LEU A 271 -13.17 0.29 -9.58
N SER A 272 -13.49 -0.89 -10.12
CA SER A 272 -14.84 -1.19 -10.62
C SER A 272 -15.47 -2.28 -9.80
N PHE A 273 -16.77 -2.15 -9.59
CA PHE A 273 -17.59 -3.09 -8.86
C PHE A 273 -18.92 -3.30 -9.58
N THR A 274 -19.45 -4.51 -9.51
CA THR A 274 -20.73 -4.85 -10.14
C THR A 274 -21.81 -4.93 -9.06
N ARG A 275 -22.98 -4.36 -9.35
CA ARG A 275 -24.15 -4.39 -8.49
C ARG A 275 -25.32 -4.98 -9.25
N ILE A 276 -25.96 -6.00 -8.68
CA ILE A 276 -27.21 -6.56 -9.18
C ILE A 276 -28.34 -6.07 -8.27
N ILE A 277 -29.42 -5.60 -8.86
CA ILE A 277 -30.64 -5.18 -8.18
C ILE A 277 -31.79 -6.03 -8.69
N GLY A 278 -32.50 -6.67 -7.76
CA GLY A 278 -33.76 -7.33 -8.04
C GLY A 278 -34.95 -6.43 -7.68
N LYS A 279 -35.92 -6.28 -8.59
CA LYS A 279 -37.23 -5.65 -8.35
C LYS A 279 -38.32 -6.72 -8.35
N GLY A 280 -39.31 -6.58 -7.46
CA GLY A 280 -40.36 -7.59 -7.26
C GLY A 280 -39.92 -8.77 -6.39
N PHE A 281 -38.81 -8.62 -5.65
CA PHE A 281 -38.38 -9.54 -4.61
C PHE A 281 -38.64 -8.91 -3.24
N SER A 282 -39.04 -9.70 -2.23
CA SER A 282 -39.14 -9.19 -0.86
C SER A 282 -37.73 -9.16 -0.26
N TRP A 283 -37.30 -7.96 0.14
CA TRP A 283 -36.06 -7.76 0.87
C TRP A 283 -36.16 -8.45 2.22
N VAL A 284 -35.22 -9.36 2.51
CA VAL A 284 -35.04 -9.82 3.89
C VAL A 284 -34.40 -8.65 4.62
N TYR A 285 -35.22 -7.92 5.38
CA TYR A 285 -34.86 -6.72 6.14
C TYR A 285 -33.75 -6.93 7.19
N ASN A 286 -33.18 -8.14 7.29
CA ASN A 286 -32.34 -8.52 8.41
C ASN A 286 -31.18 -9.44 8.00
N ILE A 287 -30.53 -9.13 6.88
CA ILE A 287 -29.19 -9.68 6.63
C ILE A 287 -28.22 -8.88 7.48
N SER A 288 -28.14 -9.26 8.75
CA SER A 288 -27.19 -8.72 9.71
C SER A 288 -25.77 -8.87 9.15
N GLY A 289 -25.23 -7.82 8.56
CA GLY A 289 -23.91 -7.84 7.91
C GLY A 289 -23.74 -6.88 6.75
N LEU A 290 -24.79 -6.59 5.96
CA LEU A 290 -24.73 -5.60 4.86
C LEU A 290 -24.60 -4.16 5.40
N ASP A 291 -25.22 -3.89 6.55
CA ASP A 291 -25.14 -2.59 7.24
C ASP A 291 -23.74 -2.28 7.76
N ARG A 292 -22.86 -3.29 7.89
CA ARG A 292 -21.49 -3.12 8.39
C ARG A 292 -20.52 -2.62 7.31
N GLY A 293 -20.99 -2.49 6.06
CA GLY A 293 -20.24 -2.00 4.93
C GLY A 293 -19.17 -2.98 4.45
N HIS A 294 -18.86 -2.94 3.16
CA HIS A 294 -17.70 -3.63 2.59
C HIS A 294 -16.51 -2.68 2.56
N ALA A 295 -15.33 -3.12 2.98
CA ALA A 295 -14.14 -2.27 2.96
C ALA A 295 -13.16 -2.71 1.86
N VAL A 296 -12.68 -1.74 1.08
CA VAL A 296 -11.53 -1.93 0.19
C VAL A 296 -10.41 -1.02 0.63
N ILE A 297 -9.24 -1.60 0.84
CA ILE A 297 -7.99 -0.89 1.06
C ILE A 297 -7.34 -0.64 -0.30
N ILE A 298 -7.13 0.61 -0.63
CA ILE A 298 -6.47 1.07 -1.85
C ILE A 298 -5.05 1.47 -1.46
N ILE A 299 -4.05 1.08 -2.25
CA ILE A 299 -2.65 1.43 -2.03
C ILE A 299 -2.13 2.21 -3.24
N ASP A 300 -1.62 3.42 -3.00
CA ASP A 300 -1.07 4.27 -4.05
C ASP A 300 0.42 3.98 -4.37
N GLN A 301 0.99 4.74 -5.29
CA GLN A 301 2.39 4.63 -5.73
C GLN A 301 3.42 4.88 -4.63
N TYR A 302 2.99 5.41 -3.49
CA TYR A 302 3.84 5.69 -2.34
C TYR A 302 3.57 4.75 -1.17
N GLY A 303 2.65 3.79 -1.30
CA GLY A 303 2.29 2.86 -0.24
C GLY A 303 1.28 3.43 0.76
N ASN A 304 0.69 4.60 0.48
CA ASN A 304 -0.37 5.13 1.33
C ASN A 304 -1.61 4.27 1.19
N LYS A 305 -2.25 3.97 2.31
CA LYS A 305 -3.43 3.11 2.37
C LYS A 305 -4.67 3.97 2.59
N TYR A 306 -5.68 3.76 1.75
CA TYR A 306 -6.96 4.44 1.84
C TYR A 306 -8.04 3.39 2.00
N ARG A 307 -8.92 3.55 2.98
CA ARG A 307 -10.01 2.62 3.18
C ARG A 307 -11.29 3.20 2.60
N ILE A 308 -11.88 2.53 1.63
CA ILE A 308 -13.20 2.90 1.11
C ILE A 308 -14.22 1.91 1.66
N LEU A 309 -15.20 2.44 2.39
CA LEU A 309 -16.38 1.71 2.82
C LEU A 309 -17.48 1.84 1.76
N PHE A 310 -18.08 0.73 1.36
CA PHE A 310 -19.24 0.67 0.48
C PHE A 310 -20.46 0.28 1.27
N HIS A 311 -21.52 1.08 1.15
CA HIS A 311 -22.81 0.83 1.76
C HIS A 311 -23.83 0.61 0.65
N ALA A 312 -24.50 -0.54 0.69
CA ALA A 312 -25.61 -0.85 -0.20
C ALA A 312 -26.86 -1.02 0.65
N GLY A 313 -27.94 -0.37 0.26
CA GLY A 313 -29.19 -0.43 1.02
C GLY A 313 -30.41 -0.08 0.18
N TYR A 314 -31.53 0.10 0.88
CA TYR A 314 -32.80 0.58 0.35
C TYR A 314 -33.20 1.84 1.09
N GLU A 315 -33.48 2.90 0.34
CA GLU A 315 -34.06 4.13 0.87
C GLU A 315 -35.35 4.40 0.10
N ASN A 316 -36.48 4.56 0.80
CA ASN A 316 -37.77 4.85 0.19
C ASN A 316 -38.16 3.91 -0.97
N SER A 317 -37.89 2.61 -0.84
CA SER A 317 -38.10 1.55 -1.86
C SER A 317 -37.15 1.58 -3.07
N ASP A 318 -36.19 2.49 -3.10
CA ASP A 318 -35.15 2.55 -4.12
C ASP A 318 -33.80 2.00 -3.61
N PRO A 319 -33.16 1.10 -4.37
CA PRO A 319 -31.85 0.56 -4.03
C PRO A 319 -30.74 1.61 -4.21
N TYR A 320 -29.99 1.93 -3.16
CA TYR A 320 -28.84 2.85 -3.24
C TYR A 320 -27.50 2.13 -3.01
N LEU A 321 -26.43 2.70 -3.57
CA LEU A 321 -25.05 2.34 -3.31
C LEU A 321 -24.29 3.63 -3.06
N SER A 322 -23.69 3.75 -1.88
CA SER A 322 -22.82 4.87 -1.52
C SER A 322 -21.45 4.35 -1.12
N SER A 323 -20.48 5.25 -1.11
CA SER A 323 -19.12 4.99 -0.64
C SER A 323 -18.64 6.14 0.23
N SER A 324 -17.80 5.84 1.21
CA SER A 324 -17.12 6.84 2.04
C SER A 324 -15.68 6.43 2.32
N ILE A 325 -14.76 7.38 2.26
CA ILE A 325 -13.35 7.18 2.61
C ILE A 325 -13.17 7.30 4.12
N VAL A 326 -12.37 6.38 4.68
CA VAL A 326 -11.96 6.35 6.08
C VAL A 326 -10.43 6.29 6.14
N TYR A 327 -9.84 7.03 7.07
CA TYR A 327 -8.40 7.11 7.32
C TYR A 327 -8.04 6.42 8.63
#